data_AF-A0A1I2LIH8-F1
#
_entry.id   AF-A0A1I2LIH8-F1
#
_cell.length_a   1.000
_cell.length_b   1.000
_cell.length_c   1.000
_cell.angle_alpha   90.00
_cell.angle_beta   90.00
_cell.angle_gamma   90.00
#
_symmetry.space_group_name_H-M   'P 1'
#
loop_
_entity.id
_entity.type
_entity.pdbx_description
1 polymer ?
#
loop_
_entity_poly.entity_id
_entity_poly.type
_entity_poly.pdbx_seq_one_letter_code
_entity_poly.pdbx_strand_id
1 'polypeptide(L)'
;MTVFPARPALPMPSQTSTAVDRRHPSSLVDEPPRIITPTEWARRRRAERGVRRLEAAGARALTRLDRLGPNWHIVDWPRTDVSQAYYEPNPADERAGFLAIGPGGVYAVTVVDHGRSRVLIAGDVVQINGKRPEYVVEARKDARRAAKALTSVVGLNVPVTAVLTFVGNGVISVHGLPKDCLVSTDKELDRLLIAGGAKISPSTANKLSAVAHHPGTWSNYSSYSNGQTAADKRLSRR
;
A
#
# COMPACT_ATOMS: atom_id res chain seq x y z
N MET A 1 77.43 37.69 33.43
CA MET A 1 78.46 38.46 32.69
C MET A 1 79.29 37.47 31.87
N THR A 2 79.70 37.84 30.65
CA THR A 2 80.23 37.05 29.49
C THR A 2 79.14 36.32 28.70
N VAL A 3 78.64 36.72 27.51
CA VAL A 3 79.09 37.43 26.29
C VAL A 3 79.72 36.53 25.21
N PHE A 4 78.90 36.26 24.16
CA PHE A 4 79.18 35.90 22.74
C PHE A 4 79.92 34.57 22.42
N PRO A 5 79.93 34.07 21.15
CA PRO A 5 79.37 34.64 19.90
C PRO A 5 78.51 33.71 19.01
N ALA A 6 77.84 34.35 18.05
CA ALA A 6 77.22 33.75 16.87
C ALA A 6 78.26 33.17 15.88
N ARG A 7 77.85 32.14 15.14
CA ARG A 7 78.53 31.67 13.92
C ARG A 7 77.49 31.40 12.81
N PRO A 8 77.70 31.89 11.58
CA PRO A 8 76.76 31.72 10.47
C PRO A 8 77.16 30.61 9.47
N ALA A 9 76.17 30.29 8.62
CA ALA A 9 76.19 29.62 7.31
C ALA A 9 76.26 28.08 7.29
N LEU A 10 75.32 27.47 6.56
CA LEU A 10 75.56 26.82 5.26
C LEU A 10 74.21 26.55 4.52
N PRO A 11 74.22 26.48 3.18
CA PRO A 11 73.04 26.50 2.32
C PRO A 11 72.42 25.10 2.17
N MET A 12 71.09 25.04 2.15
CA MET A 12 70.37 23.81 1.79
C MET A 12 69.91 23.87 0.33
N PRO A 13 70.03 22.76 -0.41
CA PRO A 13 69.82 22.71 -1.86
C PRO A 13 68.35 22.88 -2.25
N SER A 14 68.16 23.54 -3.40
CA SER A 14 66.91 23.64 -4.16
C SER A 14 66.34 22.25 -4.43
N GLN A 15 65.28 21.88 -3.73
CA GLN A 15 64.44 20.75 -4.14
C GLN A 15 63.71 21.16 -5.41
N THR A 16 64.05 20.45 -6.48
CA THR A 16 63.38 20.45 -7.76
C THR A 16 61.90 20.14 -7.58
N SER A 17 61.08 21.00 -8.17
CA SER A 17 59.64 20.91 -8.27
C SER A 17 59.20 19.52 -8.76
N THR A 18 58.68 18.70 -7.87
CA THR A 18 57.72 17.67 -8.27
C THR A 18 56.39 18.37 -8.42
N ALA A 19 55.96 18.53 -9.66
CA ALA A 19 54.60 18.94 -9.97
C ALA A 19 53.66 17.89 -9.37
N VAL A 20 53.15 18.16 -8.16
CA VAL A 20 51.96 17.50 -7.65
C VAL A 20 50.86 17.86 -8.64
N ASP A 21 50.52 16.89 -9.46
CA ASP A 21 49.31 16.84 -10.26
C ASP A 21 48.14 17.12 -9.29
N ARG A 22 47.76 18.41 -9.20
CA ARG A 22 46.53 18.84 -8.56
C ARG A 22 45.41 18.37 -9.48
N ARG A 23 45.11 17.07 -9.40
CA ARG A 23 43.78 16.60 -9.74
C ARG A 23 42.83 17.31 -8.78
N HIS A 24 42.21 18.36 -9.31
CA HIS A 24 41.05 19.00 -8.73
C HIS A 24 40.12 17.87 -8.25
N PRO A 25 39.71 17.84 -6.96
CA PRO A 25 38.54 17.06 -6.61
C PRO A 25 37.41 17.63 -7.49
N SER A 26 36.97 16.82 -8.44
CA SER A 26 35.79 17.08 -9.24
C SER A 26 34.71 17.51 -8.27
N SER A 27 34.29 18.75 -8.44
CA SER A 27 33.27 19.43 -7.68
C SER A 27 32.15 18.44 -7.36
N LEU A 28 31.91 18.21 -6.07
CA LEU A 28 30.57 17.86 -5.62
C LEU A 28 29.67 18.92 -6.23
N VAL A 29 28.96 18.53 -7.28
CA VAL A 29 27.89 19.33 -7.82
C VAL A 29 26.90 19.41 -6.66
N ASP A 30 26.91 20.52 -5.93
CA ASP A 30 25.76 20.96 -5.18
C ASP A 30 24.62 21.02 -6.20
N GLU A 31 23.84 19.94 -6.27
CA GLU A 31 22.63 19.93 -7.06
C GLU A 31 21.77 21.06 -6.48
N PRO A 32 21.51 22.15 -7.24
CA PRO A 32 20.78 23.28 -6.69
C PRO A 32 19.45 22.74 -6.15
N PRO A 33 18.99 23.20 -4.97
CA PRO A 33 17.75 22.70 -4.40
C PRO A 33 16.66 22.84 -5.46
N ARG A 34 16.14 21.70 -5.95
CA ARG A 34 15.15 21.68 -7.02
C ARG A 34 14.01 22.60 -6.59
N ILE A 35 13.86 23.73 -7.28
CA ILE A 35 12.79 24.68 -7.00
C ILE A 35 11.50 24.00 -7.43
N ILE A 36 10.80 23.40 -6.47
CA ILE A 36 9.52 22.74 -6.69
C ILE A 36 8.55 23.82 -7.15
N THR A 37 8.01 23.66 -8.36
CA THR A 37 7.06 24.63 -8.90
C THR A 37 5.81 24.69 -8.02
N PRO A 38 5.11 25.84 -7.90
CA PRO A 38 3.89 25.94 -7.09
C PRO A 38 2.82 24.88 -7.43
N THR A 39 2.76 24.43 -8.69
CA THR A 39 1.87 23.36 -9.15
C THR A 39 2.32 21.99 -8.64
N GLU A 40 3.61 21.67 -8.68
CA GLU A 40 4.17 20.44 -8.08
C GLU A 40 4.04 20.44 -6.56
N TRP A 41 4.26 21.58 -5.90
CA TRP A 41 4.03 21.72 -4.46
C TRP A 41 2.57 21.47 -4.10
N ALA A 42 1.63 22.06 -4.86
CA ALA A 42 0.20 21.86 -4.65
C ALA A 42 -0.24 20.40 -4.95
N ARG A 43 0.34 19.75 -5.96
CA ARG A 43 0.12 18.32 -6.26
C ARG A 43 0.64 17.44 -5.12
N ARG A 44 1.88 17.65 -4.69
CA ARG A 44 2.50 16.94 -3.57
C ARG A 44 1.68 17.09 -2.28
N ARG A 45 1.27 18.32 -1.93
CA ARG A 45 0.36 18.59 -0.80
C ARG A 45 -1.01 17.88 -0.92
N ARG A 46 -1.55 17.71 -2.14
CA ARG A 46 -2.80 16.96 -2.35
C ARG A 46 -2.58 15.47 -2.15
N ALA A 47 -1.53 14.90 -2.75
CA ALA A 47 -1.15 13.50 -2.57
C ALA A 47 -0.86 13.17 -1.10
N GLU A 48 -0.05 13.98 -0.40
CA GLU A 48 0.22 13.81 1.04
C GLU A 48 -1.07 13.87 1.89
N ARG A 49 -2.04 14.71 1.52
CA ARG A 49 -3.36 14.74 2.18
C ARG A 49 -4.21 13.52 1.83
N GLY A 50 -4.11 12.99 0.61
CA GLY A 50 -4.73 11.74 0.18
C GLY A 50 -4.24 10.57 1.01
N VAL A 51 -2.91 10.40 1.10
CA VAL A 51 -2.25 9.37 1.92
C VAL A 51 -2.69 9.45 3.38
N ARG A 52 -2.65 10.64 4.00
CA ARG A 52 -3.09 10.79 5.41
C ARG A 52 -4.57 10.47 5.62
N ARG A 53 -5.44 10.86 4.69
CA ARG A 53 -6.87 10.48 4.77
C ARG A 53 -7.05 8.99 4.66
N LEU A 54 -6.22 8.36 3.83
CA LEU A 54 -6.26 6.94 3.59
C LEU A 54 -5.85 6.12 4.81
N GLU A 55 -4.71 6.46 5.38
CA GLU A 55 -4.22 5.90 6.63
C GLU A 55 -5.25 6.11 7.74
N ALA A 56 -5.82 7.31 7.85
CA ALA A 56 -6.88 7.58 8.82
C ALA A 56 -8.15 6.77 8.56
N ALA A 57 -8.54 6.55 7.31
CA ALA A 57 -9.70 5.75 6.96
C ALA A 57 -9.47 4.27 7.26
N GLY A 58 -8.28 3.74 6.94
CA GLY A 58 -7.85 2.40 7.32
C GLY A 58 -7.86 2.23 8.84
N ALA A 59 -7.23 3.14 9.58
CA ALA A 59 -7.22 3.12 11.05
C ALA A 59 -8.63 3.15 11.66
N ARG A 60 -9.55 3.93 11.09
CA ARG A 60 -10.97 3.95 11.52
C ARG A 60 -11.66 2.61 11.28
N ALA A 61 -11.44 1.99 10.12
CA ALA A 61 -11.97 0.66 9.83
C ALA A 61 -11.38 -0.41 10.77
N LEU A 62 -10.12 -0.27 11.17
CA LEU A 62 -9.45 -1.17 12.12
C LEU A 62 -9.90 -0.97 13.57
N THR A 63 -10.30 0.24 13.97
CA THR A 63 -10.61 0.60 15.37
C THR A 63 -11.67 -0.31 16.01
N ARG A 64 -12.60 -0.87 15.24
CA ARG A 64 -13.65 -1.75 15.78
C ARG A 64 -13.30 -3.24 15.74
N LEU A 65 -12.20 -3.61 15.08
CA LEU A 65 -11.80 -5.00 14.94
C LEU A 65 -11.25 -5.59 16.23
N ASP A 66 -10.86 -4.76 17.20
CA ASP A 66 -10.52 -5.18 18.57
C ASP A 66 -11.65 -5.98 19.24
N ARG A 67 -12.90 -5.82 18.78
CA ARG A 67 -14.09 -6.53 19.29
C ARG A 67 -14.30 -7.93 18.71
N LEU A 68 -13.56 -8.29 17.66
CA LEU A 68 -13.71 -9.57 16.99
C LEU A 68 -13.20 -10.75 17.84
N GLY A 69 -12.32 -10.47 18.80
CA GLY A 69 -11.72 -11.46 19.69
C GLY A 69 -10.41 -12.05 19.14
N PRO A 70 -9.74 -12.91 19.92
CA PRO A 70 -8.34 -13.32 19.69
C PRO A 70 -8.14 -14.24 18.47
N ASN A 71 -9.22 -14.81 17.95
CA ASN A 71 -9.17 -15.74 16.81
C ASN A 71 -9.23 -15.03 15.45
N TRP A 72 -9.24 -13.69 15.45
CA TRP A 72 -9.19 -12.88 14.25
C TRP A 72 -7.80 -12.30 14.06
N HIS A 73 -7.33 -12.37 12.82
CA HIS A 73 -6.04 -11.88 12.39
C HIS A 73 -6.23 -10.88 11.27
N ILE A 74 -5.64 -9.71 11.43
CA ILE A 74 -5.62 -8.67 10.41
C ILE A 74 -4.25 -8.69 9.74
N VAL A 75 -4.25 -8.74 8.41
CA VAL A 75 -3.02 -8.75 7.62
C VAL A 75 -3.06 -7.60 6.64
N ASP A 76 -2.00 -6.78 6.67
CA ASP A 76 -1.82 -5.75 5.67
C ASP A 76 -1.67 -6.40 4.29
N TRP A 77 -2.50 -5.93 3.37
CA TRP A 77 -2.62 -6.51 2.04
C TRP A 77 -1.90 -5.59 1.04
N PRO A 78 -0.89 -6.09 0.30
CA PRO A 78 -0.20 -5.27 -0.69
C PRO A 78 -1.15 -4.98 -1.86
N ARG A 79 -1.69 -3.76 -1.89
CA ARG A 79 -2.20 -3.16 -3.14
C ARG A 79 -0.99 -2.65 -3.92
N THR A 80 -0.31 -3.51 -4.67
CA THR A 80 0.67 -3.02 -5.65
C THR A 80 -0.01 -2.58 -6.94
N ASP A 81 -0.57 -1.38 -6.88
CA ASP A 81 -0.65 -0.42 -7.99
C ASP A 81 0.55 0.55 -8.00
N VAL A 82 1.54 0.34 -7.11
CA VAL A 82 2.83 1.07 -7.13
C VAL A 82 3.67 0.79 -8.39
N SER A 83 3.13 0.13 -9.43
CA SER A 83 3.80 0.00 -10.73
C SER A 83 3.81 1.31 -11.54
N GLN A 84 3.38 2.43 -10.96
CA GLN A 84 3.45 3.74 -11.57
C GLN A 84 4.14 4.77 -10.66
N ALA A 85 5.44 4.57 -10.41
CA ALA A 85 6.31 5.66 -9.96
C ALA A 85 6.42 6.82 -10.98
N TYR A 86 5.75 6.73 -12.13
CA TYR A 86 5.76 7.71 -13.23
C TYR A 86 4.37 8.17 -13.71
N TYR A 87 3.27 7.82 -13.03
CA TYR A 87 1.94 8.35 -13.35
C TYR A 87 1.28 8.92 -12.11
N GLU A 88 0.44 9.93 -12.32
CA GLU A 88 -0.34 10.57 -11.27
C GLU A 88 -1.16 9.50 -10.50
N PRO A 89 -1.17 9.52 -9.16
CA PRO A 89 -1.89 8.53 -8.37
C PRO A 89 -3.35 8.47 -8.81
N ASN A 90 -3.80 7.29 -9.25
CA ASN A 90 -5.19 7.08 -9.59
C ASN A 90 -6.01 7.11 -8.29
N PRO A 91 -7.17 7.78 -8.22
CA PRO A 91 -8.06 7.68 -7.05
C PRO A 91 -8.57 6.25 -6.76
N ALA A 92 -8.33 5.29 -7.65
CA ALA A 92 -8.48 3.86 -7.39
C ALA A 92 -7.35 3.30 -6.49
N ASP A 93 -6.14 3.86 -6.61
CA ASP A 93 -4.90 3.43 -5.95
C ASP A 93 -4.75 4.04 -4.54
N GLU A 94 -5.47 5.13 -4.27
CA GLU A 94 -5.57 5.75 -2.94
C GLU A 94 -6.65 5.05 -2.08
N ARG A 95 -6.55 3.73 -1.84
CA ARG A 95 -7.49 2.93 -1.01
C ARG A 95 -6.79 2.13 0.08
N ALA A 96 -7.23 2.28 1.33
CA ALA A 96 -6.80 1.41 2.42
C ALA A 96 -7.51 0.07 2.26
N GLY A 97 -6.82 -1.01 2.59
CA GLY A 97 -7.42 -2.33 2.58
C GLY A 97 -6.56 -3.34 3.31
N PHE A 98 -7.21 -4.35 3.85
CA PHE A 98 -6.57 -5.39 4.64
C PHE A 98 -7.32 -6.70 4.45
N LEU A 99 -6.65 -7.80 4.80
CA LEU A 99 -7.31 -9.09 4.96
C LEU A 99 -7.73 -9.26 6.41
N ALA A 100 -8.99 -9.65 6.62
CA ALA A 100 -9.47 -10.14 7.90
C ALA A 100 -9.65 -11.65 7.81
N ILE A 101 -8.95 -12.38 8.68
CA ILE A 101 -8.94 -13.85 8.71
C ILE A 101 -9.40 -14.30 10.08
N GLY A 102 -10.50 -15.03 10.17
CA GLY A 102 -11.02 -15.51 11.44
C GLY A 102 -12.07 -16.60 11.26
N PRO A 103 -12.86 -16.91 12.31
CA PRO A 103 -13.87 -17.97 12.25
C PRO A 103 -14.85 -17.82 11.07
N GLY A 104 -15.20 -16.59 10.67
CA GLY A 104 -16.09 -16.33 9.52
C GLY A 104 -15.49 -16.69 8.15
N GLY A 105 -14.19 -16.91 8.08
CA GLY A 105 -13.43 -17.15 6.85
C GLY A 105 -12.41 -16.05 6.57
N VAL A 106 -12.07 -15.90 5.30
CA VAL A 106 -11.13 -14.87 4.80
C VAL A 106 -11.90 -13.79 4.06
N TYR A 107 -11.67 -12.53 4.43
CA TYR A 107 -12.32 -11.37 3.87
C TYR A 107 -11.28 -10.39 3.33
N ALA A 108 -11.45 -9.96 2.08
CA ALA A 108 -10.69 -8.86 1.50
C ALA A 108 -11.48 -7.57 1.69
N VAL A 109 -11.03 -6.74 2.63
CA VAL A 109 -11.70 -5.51 3.00
C VAL A 109 -11.10 -4.34 2.22
N THR A 110 -11.92 -3.71 1.38
CA THR A 110 -11.60 -2.47 0.68
C THR A 110 -12.24 -1.31 1.41
N VAL A 111 -11.45 -0.35 1.85
CA VAL A 111 -11.92 0.82 2.60
C VAL A 111 -12.04 2.02 1.66
N VAL A 112 -13.20 2.68 1.71
CA VAL A 112 -13.52 3.85 0.90
C VAL A 112 -13.88 5.01 1.82
N ASP A 113 -13.05 6.05 1.83
CA ASP A 113 -13.38 7.30 2.51
C ASP A 113 -14.32 8.14 1.62
N HIS A 114 -15.57 8.28 2.05
CA HIS A 114 -16.54 9.16 1.38
C HIS A 114 -16.74 10.49 2.13
N GLY A 115 -16.11 10.66 3.31
CA GLY A 115 -16.23 11.83 4.16
C GLY A 115 -17.69 12.18 4.47
N ARG A 116 -18.10 13.40 4.10
CA ARG A 116 -19.47 13.93 4.25
C ARG A 116 -20.37 13.66 3.05
N SER A 117 -19.84 13.07 1.98
CA SER A 117 -20.58 12.87 0.75
C SER A 117 -21.65 11.81 0.93
N ARG A 118 -22.83 12.04 0.34
CA ARG A 118 -23.87 11.00 0.26
C ARG A 118 -23.40 9.86 -0.65
N VAL A 119 -23.62 8.64 -0.18
CA VAL A 119 -23.37 7.41 -0.95
C VAL A 119 -24.71 6.79 -1.30
N LEU A 120 -24.89 6.43 -2.58
CA LEU A 120 -26.02 5.65 -3.06
C LEU A 120 -25.50 4.31 -3.58
N ILE A 121 -26.09 3.22 -3.13
CA ILE A 121 -25.77 1.87 -3.59
C ILE A 121 -27.03 1.28 -4.21
N ALA A 122 -26.94 0.85 -5.46
CA ALA A 122 -28.02 0.20 -6.20
C ALA A 122 -27.46 -1.03 -6.90
N GLY A 123 -27.47 -2.17 -6.19
CA GLY A 123 -26.82 -3.39 -6.66
C GLY A 123 -25.31 -3.17 -6.81
N ASP A 124 -24.79 -3.37 -8.02
CA ASP A 124 -23.36 -3.22 -8.32
C ASP A 124 -22.93 -1.76 -8.55
N VAL A 125 -23.88 -0.83 -8.63
CA VAL A 125 -23.60 0.59 -8.86
C VAL A 125 -23.44 1.32 -7.54
N VAL A 126 -22.28 1.94 -7.35
CA VAL A 126 -22.01 2.88 -6.25
C VAL A 126 -21.92 4.28 -6.83
N GLN A 127 -22.62 5.24 -6.21
CA GLN A 127 -22.55 6.65 -6.58
C GLN A 127 -22.15 7.51 -5.37
N ILE A 128 -21.12 8.33 -5.53
CA ILE A 128 -20.61 9.25 -4.50
C ILE A 128 -20.39 10.62 -5.13
N ASN A 129 -21.02 11.65 -4.57
CA ASN A 129 -20.90 13.03 -5.06
C ASN A 129 -21.13 13.16 -6.59
N GLY A 130 -22.15 12.47 -7.10
CA GLY A 130 -22.51 12.46 -8.53
C GLY A 130 -21.63 11.58 -9.44
N LYS A 131 -20.51 11.04 -8.93
CA LYS A 131 -19.63 10.14 -9.69
C LYS A 131 -20.00 8.68 -9.44
N ARG A 132 -19.81 7.82 -10.45
CA ARG A 132 -20.10 6.37 -10.40
C ARG A 132 -18.81 5.55 -10.48
N PRO A 133 -18.05 5.43 -9.39
CA PRO A 133 -16.83 4.64 -9.41
C PRO A 133 -17.10 3.13 -9.38
N GLU A 134 -16.19 2.34 -9.96
CA GLU A 134 -16.30 0.87 -10.08
C GLU A 134 -15.87 0.10 -8.82
N TYR A 135 -16.20 0.60 -7.62
CA TYR A 135 -15.67 0.04 -6.36
C TYR A 135 -16.06 -1.41 -6.10
N VAL A 136 -17.26 -1.82 -6.52
CA VAL A 136 -17.71 -3.21 -6.37
C VAL A 136 -16.89 -4.14 -7.25
N VAL A 137 -16.64 -3.74 -8.50
CA VAL A 137 -15.86 -4.53 -9.46
C VAL A 137 -14.43 -4.69 -8.97
N GLU A 138 -13.81 -3.61 -8.49
CA GLU A 138 -12.45 -3.64 -7.96
C GLU A 138 -12.35 -4.46 -6.66
N ALA A 139 -13.29 -4.30 -5.71
CA ALA A 139 -13.30 -5.11 -4.49
C ALA A 139 -13.41 -6.62 -4.81
N ARG A 140 -14.19 -7.00 -5.82
CA ARG A 140 -14.26 -8.40 -6.29
C ARG A 140 -12.95 -8.85 -6.95
N LYS A 141 -12.31 -8.00 -7.76
CA LYS A 141 -11.00 -8.32 -8.36
C LYS A 141 -9.96 -8.56 -7.28
N ASP A 142 -9.94 -7.72 -6.26
CA ASP A 142 -8.99 -7.84 -5.14
C ASP A 142 -9.22 -9.14 -4.35
N ALA A 143 -10.48 -9.45 -4.01
CA ALA A 143 -10.80 -10.73 -3.36
C ALA A 143 -10.39 -11.95 -4.19
N ARG A 144 -10.63 -11.93 -5.52
CA ARG A 144 -10.19 -13.02 -6.41
C ARG A 144 -8.68 -13.14 -6.48
N ARG A 145 -7.95 -12.02 -6.50
CA ARG A 145 -6.48 -12.02 -6.47
C ARG A 145 -5.98 -12.61 -5.15
N ALA A 146 -6.59 -12.25 -4.03
CA ALA A 146 -6.28 -12.79 -2.71
C ALA A 146 -6.49 -14.30 -2.64
N ALA A 147 -7.66 -14.75 -3.09
CA ALA A 147 -7.99 -16.16 -3.16
C ALA A 147 -6.96 -16.93 -3.99
N LYS A 148 -6.59 -16.41 -5.17
CA LYS A 148 -5.61 -17.05 -6.06
C LYS A 148 -4.22 -17.14 -5.42
N ALA A 149 -3.74 -16.06 -4.82
CA ALA A 149 -2.43 -16.02 -4.17
C ALA A 149 -2.36 -16.99 -2.98
N LEU A 150 -3.35 -16.96 -2.08
CA LEU A 150 -3.43 -17.89 -0.95
C LEU A 150 -3.55 -19.34 -1.42
N THR A 151 -4.42 -19.61 -2.39
CA THR A 151 -4.61 -20.96 -2.96
C THR A 151 -3.31 -21.49 -3.58
N SER A 152 -2.52 -20.64 -4.23
CA SER A 152 -1.26 -21.06 -4.85
C SER A 152 -0.20 -21.53 -3.85
N VAL A 153 -0.21 -20.98 -2.63
CA VAL A 153 0.73 -21.34 -1.56
C VAL A 153 0.18 -22.50 -0.72
N VAL A 154 -1.11 -22.46 -0.38
CA VAL A 154 -1.75 -23.48 0.47
C VAL A 154 -1.97 -24.80 -0.29
N GLY A 155 -2.13 -24.75 -1.62
CA GLY A 155 -2.42 -25.92 -2.45
C GLY A 155 -3.88 -26.40 -2.37
N LEU A 156 -4.74 -25.70 -1.62
CA LEU A 156 -6.17 -25.94 -1.49
C LEU A 156 -6.93 -24.65 -1.82
N ASN A 157 -8.16 -24.79 -2.32
CA ASN A 157 -9.01 -23.63 -2.62
C ASN A 157 -9.30 -22.83 -1.35
N VAL A 158 -8.81 -21.58 -1.28
CA VAL A 158 -9.08 -20.64 -0.19
C VAL A 158 -10.08 -19.59 -0.68
N PRO A 159 -11.39 -19.72 -0.35
CA PRO A 159 -12.37 -18.72 -0.73
C PRO A 159 -12.15 -17.43 0.05
N VAL A 160 -12.09 -16.30 -0.67
CA VAL A 160 -11.99 -14.96 -0.09
C VAL A 160 -13.22 -14.16 -0.46
N THR A 161 -13.90 -13.63 0.55
CA THR A 161 -15.12 -12.83 0.37
C THR A 161 -14.74 -11.36 0.21
N ALA A 162 -15.25 -10.69 -0.82
CA ALA A 162 -15.06 -9.26 -0.99
C ALA A 162 -15.92 -8.47 0.01
N VAL A 163 -15.33 -7.47 0.66
CA VAL A 163 -16.03 -6.54 1.56
C VAL A 163 -15.69 -5.11 1.16
N LEU A 164 -16.70 -4.31 0.82
CA LEU A 164 -16.56 -2.88 0.57
C LEU A 164 -17.03 -2.12 1.80
N THR A 165 -16.08 -1.46 2.48
CA THR A 165 -16.34 -0.71 3.71
C THR A 165 -16.28 0.79 3.46
N PHE A 166 -17.37 1.48 3.77
CA PHE A 166 -17.44 2.93 3.70
C PHE A 166 -17.07 3.57 5.05
N VAL A 167 -16.17 4.54 4.98
CA VAL A 167 -15.74 5.35 6.12
C VAL A 167 -16.19 6.78 5.88
N GLY A 168 -16.90 7.35 6.83
CA GLY A 168 -17.40 8.71 6.73
C GLY A 168 -18.60 8.96 7.64
N ASN A 169 -19.16 10.15 7.52
CA ASN A 169 -20.36 10.58 8.25
C ASN A 169 -21.48 11.04 7.31
N GLY A 170 -21.28 10.99 6.00
CA GLY A 170 -22.33 11.18 5.02
C GLY A 170 -23.40 10.08 5.08
N VAL A 171 -24.60 10.38 4.60
CA VAL A 171 -25.70 9.41 4.55
C VAL A 171 -25.41 8.35 3.48
N ILE A 172 -25.63 7.08 3.83
CA ILE A 172 -25.55 5.95 2.91
C ILE A 172 -26.97 5.44 2.66
N SER A 173 -27.42 5.46 1.40
CA SER A 173 -28.72 4.95 0.98
C SER A 173 -28.52 3.69 0.14
N VAL A 174 -29.13 2.58 0.57
CA VAL A 174 -29.01 1.27 -0.09
C VAL A 174 -30.35 0.90 -0.71
N HIS A 175 -30.36 0.77 -2.04
CA HIS A 175 -31.52 0.36 -2.84
C HIS A 175 -31.35 -1.04 -3.44
N GLY A 176 -30.42 -1.82 -2.88
CA GLY A 176 -30.07 -3.17 -3.29
C GLY A 176 -28.60 -3.44 -3.03
N LEU A 177 -28.28 -4.62 -2.50
CA LEU A 177 -26.91 -5.01 -2.22
C LEU A 177 -26.26 -5.67 -3.46
N PRO A 178 -24.96 -5.42 -3.71
CA PRO A 178 -24.24 -6.11 -4.77
C PRO A 178 -24.14 -7.61 -4.48
N LYS A 179 -24.11 -8.42 -5.54
CA LYS A 179 -23.85 -9.87 -5.42
C LYS A 179 -22.37 -10.11 -5.14
N ASP A 180 -22.01 -11.19 -4.44
CA ASP A 180 -20.61 -11.59 -4.23
C ASP A 180 -19.68 -10.49 -3.68
N CYS A 181 -20.24 -9.47 -3.02
CA CYS A 181 -19.53 -8.37 -2.40
C CYS A 181 -20.37 -7.87 -1.23
N LEU A 182 -19.86 -8.01 -0.01
CA LEU A 182 -20.52 -7.51 1.18
C LEU A 182 -20.26 -6.01 1.30
N VAL A 183 -21.27 -5.25 1.72
CA VAL A 183 -21.12 -3.81 1.93
C VAL A 183 -21.32 -3.50 3.41
N SER A 184 -20.41 -2.72 3.97
CA SER A 184 -20.44 -2.32 5.38
C SER A 184 -20.07 -0.85 5.57
N THR A 185 -20.39 -0.34 6.74
CA THR A 185 -19.73 0.84 7.31
C THR A 185 -18.57 0.42 8.22
N ASP A 186 -17.64 1.33 8.48
CA ASP A 186 -16.60 1.16 9.51
C ASP A 186 -17.20 0.81 10.89
N LYS A 187 -18.40 1.32 11.15
CA LYS A 187 -19.14 1.09 12.38
C LYS A 187 -19.72 -0.32 12.50
N GLU A 188 -20.00 -0.98 11.39
CA GLU A 188 -20.70 -2.28 11.38
C GLU A 188 -19.82 -3.41 10.87
N LEU A 189 -18.57 -3.11 10.53
CA LEU A 189 -17.63 -4.08 9.97
C LEU A 189 -17.39 -5.26 10.91
N ASP A 190 -17.24 -5.00 12.22
CA ASP A 190 -17.09 -6.05 13.24
C ASP A 190 -18.29 -7.01 13.23
N ARG A 191 -19.51 -6.46 13.24
CA ARG A 191 -20.75 -7.23 13.21
C ARG A 191 -20.90 -8.03 11.93
N LEU A 192 -20.56 -7.45 10.78
CA LEU A 192 -20.63 -8.14 9.48
C LEU A 192 -19.69 -9.34 9.45
N LEU A 193 -18.47 -9.17 9.95
CA LEU A 193 -17.46 -10.23 10.01
C LEU A 193 -17.88 -11.35 10.97
N ILE A 194 -18.42 -11.01 12.15
CA ILE A 194 -18.96 -11.99 13.11
C ILE A 194 -20.18 -12.72 12.56
N ALA A 195 -21.08 -12.03 11.85
CA ALA A 195 -22.27 -12.61 11.25
C ALA A 195 -21.95 -13.67 10.18
N GLY A 196 -20.72 -13.71 9.69
CA GLY A 196 -20.22 -14.80 8.86
C GLY A 196 -20.22 -16.18 9.53
N GLY A 197 -20.34 -16.24 10.87
CA GLY A 197 -20.38 -17.47 11.65
C GLY A 197 -19.01 -18.13 11.83
N ALA A 198 -19.00 -19.41 12.19
CA ALA A 198 -17.77 -20.20 12.38
C ALA A 198 -17.61 -21.21 11.23
N LYS A 199 -17.12 -20.74 10.08
CA LYS A 199 -16.84 -21.56 8.89
C LYS A 199 -15.49 -22.27 8.95
N ILE A 200 -14.50 -21.66 9.61
CA ILE A 200 -13.17 -22.24 9.77
C ILE A 200 -12.77 -22.28 11.26
N SER A 201 -11.95 -23.27 11.62
CA SER A 201 -11.44 -23.39 12.99
C SER A 201 -10.43 -22.26 13.30
N PRO A 202 -10.27 -21.87 14.58
CA PRO A 202 -9.24 -20.92 14.98
C PRO A 202 -7.82 -21.34 14.57
N SER A 203 -7.53 -22.64 14.63
CA SER A 203 -6.23 -23.19 14.20
C SER A 203 -6.00 -23.02 12.69
N THR A 204 -7.04 -23.16 11.87
CA THR A 204 -6.96 -22.91 10.43
C THR A 204 -6.82 -21.42 10.13
N ALA A 205 -7.55 -20.56 10.85
CA ALA A 205 -7.42 -19.11 10.71
C ALA A 205 -5.97 -18.65 11.02
N ASN A 206 -5.35 -19.19 12.07
CA ASN A 206 -3.97 -18.89 12.44
C ASN A 206 -2.95 -19.39 11.38
N LYS A 207 -3.17 -20.56 10.79
CA LYS A 207 -2.30 -21.04 9.69
C LYS A 207 -2.43 -20.17 8.45
N LEU A 208 -3.66 -19.80 8.08
CA LEU A 208 -3.92 -18.92 6.93
C LEU A 208 -3.34 -17.52 7.16
N SER A 209 -3.42 -17.00 8.39
CA SER A 209 -2.81 -15.71 8.71
C SER A 209 -1.28 -15.78 8.61
N ALA A 210 -0.63 -16.85 9.07
CA ALA A 210 0.81 -17.02 8.90
C ALA A 210 1.24 -17.04 7.43
N VAL A 211 0.46 -17.72 6.56
CA VAL A 211 0.69 -17.72 5.11
C VAL A 211 0.51 -16.32 4.52
N ALA A 212 -0.55 -15.62 4.91
CA ALA A 212 -0.82 -14.26 4.43
C ALA A 212 0.26 -13.25 4.83
N HIS A 213 0.88 -13.40 6.01
CA HIS A 213 1.99 -12.54 6.44
C HIS A 213 3.29 -12.81 5.69
N HIS A 214 3.44 -13.97 5.06
CA HIS A 214 4.66 -14.31 4.33
C HIS A 214 4.76 -13.49 3.02
N PRO A 215 5.79 -12.64 2.82
CA PRO A 215 5.86 -11.77 1.65
C PRO A 215 5.86 -12.53 0.31
N GLY A 216 6.44 -13.73 0.30
CA GLY A 216 6.47 -14.63 -0.87
C GLY A 216 5.08 -15.05 -1.37
N THR A 217 4.04 -14.99 -0.54
CA THR A 217 2.66 -15.30 -0.92
C THR A 217 2.15 -14.35 -2.01
N TRP A 218 2.64 -13.11 -1.98
CA TRP A 218 2.20 -12.05 -2.86
C TRP A 218 3.13 -11.84 -4.07
N SER A 219 4.16 -12.66 -4.27
CA SER A 219 5.12 -12.46 -5.37
C SER A 219 4.49 -12.56 -6.77
N ASN A 220 3.42 -13.33 -6.93
CA ASN A 220 2.65 -13.39 -8.18
C ASN A 220 1.75 -12.16 -8.40
N TYR A 221 1.57 -11.32 -7.38
CA TYR A 221 0.68 -10.16 -7.43
C TYR A 221 1.21 -9.07 -8.37
N SER A 222 2.53 -8.79 -8.30
CA SER A 222 3.21 -7.80 -9.16
C SER A 222 3.19 -8.18 -10.66
N SER A 223 3.11 -9.47 -10.99
CA SER A 223 3.11 -9.93 -12.38
C SER A 223 1.80 -9.62 -13.13
N TYR A 224 0.69 -9.41 -12.41
CA TYR A 224 -0.62 -9.11 -13.02
C TYR A 224 -0.90 -7.60 -13.16
N SER A 225 -0.16 -6.73 -12.46
CA SER A 225 -0.24 -5.27 -12.65
C SER A 225 0.56 -4.80 -13.86
N ASN A 226 1.56 -5.58 -14.30
CA ASN A 226 2.44 -5.22 -15.41
C ASN A 226 1.88 -5.57 -16.82
N GLY A 227 0.57 -5.78 -16.96
CA GLY A 227 -0.07 -6.08 -18.24
C GLY A 227 0.27 -7.45 -18.87
N GLN A 228 1.14 -8.25 -18.24
CA GLN A 228 1.45 -9.60 -18.72
C GLN A 228 0.35 -10.56 -18.28
N THR A 229 -0.59 -10.81 -19.19
CA THR A 229 -1.55 -11.91 -19.04
C THR A 229 -0.79 -13.24 -19.00
N ALA A 230 -1.27 -14.23 -18.24
CA ALA A 230 -0.65 -15.56 -18.13
C ALA A 230 -0.44 -16.30 -19.48
N ALA A 231 -1.04 -15.80 -20.57
CA ALA A 231 -0.78 -16.23 -21.94
C ALA A 231 0.63 -15.88 -22.44
N ASP A 232 1.22 -14.78 -21.96
CA ASP A 232 2.52 -14.28 -22.40
C ASP A 232 3.69 -15.15 -21.88
N LYS A 233 3.53 -15.71 -20.66
CA LYS A 233 4.52 -16.61 -20.03
C LYS A 233 4.75 -17.92 -20.80
N ARG A 234 3.89 -18.31 -21.74
CA ARG A 234 4.06 -19.55 -22.53
C ARG A 234 4.98 -19.40 -23.74
N LEU A 235 5.43 -18.18 -24.09
CA LEU A 235 6.25 -17.95 -25.28
C LEU A 235 7.76 -17.91 -25.02
N SER A 236 8.21 -17.93 -23.76
CA SER A 236 9.65 -17.78 -23.42
C SER A 236 10.36 -19.06 -22.98
N ARG A 237 9.81 -20.25 -23.26
CA ARG A 237 10.55 -21.51 -23.13
C ARG A 237 10.74 -22.15 -24.51
N ARG A 238 11.86 -21.80 -25.15
CA ARG A 238 12.55 -22.62 -26.13
C ARG A 238 13.97 -22.85 -25.62
#